data_AF-A0A6L9KGN9-F1
#
_entry.id   AF-A0A6L9KGN9-F1
#
_cell.length_a   1.000
_cell.length_b   1.000
_cell.length_c   1.000
_cell.angle_alpha   90.00
_cell.angle_beta   90.00
_cell.angle_gamma   90.00
#
_symmetry.space_group_name_H-M   'P 1'
#
loop_
_entity.id
_entity.type
_entity.pdbx_description
1 polymer ?
#
loop_
_entity_poly.entity_id
_entity_poly.type
_entity_poly.pdbx_seq_one_letter_code
_entity_poly.pdbx_strand_id
1 'polypeptide(L)'
;MKKIYFIVSLAVLALFTACQDYNETNFPDYDVAAIPTNVASYTYELTNTDYGTIANTIKQPIEDKITTQNNLVSSKQAELKAAKNLTDSTRIKAELVTIKAATTDSINKLKKESLYVIATSISTNKYFVDSLQFKNYIPIVLAKKYLFGDEKSSIMTTFNFVVPYDTTKIAITNKFTLDTIAYKSMGISAVSKSFYFPTSADADFKLPIWLKQNLPYSKNADVRLIRYKLSATVNAIAIYTFDGINWIKYNTTVPTKAKYTFKSGKWEYIDTDILIGLTTGIGDFKAINVVGDQLWTWNSYNYMLMTGYLSTTKEYIDNEDWLVSPPMNLTRRTSPWLTFSHVGRYFGDVFPDNTKMKKAITIWVSTTSDGKSINPSEWTQLSLPDAFYPSGADWKFISSTPISLAAYASKDNVRIAFKYLSSGADGAAGSWEIKNVYIYEK
;
A
#
# COMPACT_ATOMS: atom_id res chain seq x y z
N MET A 1 58.93 32.52 45.91
CA MET A 1 57.47 32.46 45.64
C MET A 1 57.17 32.43 44.13
N LYS A 2 57.79 31.51 43.34
CA LYS A 2 57.59 31.44 41.87
C LYS A 2 57.21 30.05 41.34
N LYS A 3 57.03 29.04 42.21
CA LYS A 3 56.67 27.66 41.83
C LYS A 3 55.18 27.31 42.05
N ILE A 4 54.40 28.20 42.67
CA ILE A 4 52.98 27.95 42.98
C ILE A 4 52.04 28.41 41.85
N TYR A 5 52.44 29.38 41.04
CA TYR A 5 51.58 29.91 39.96
C TYR A 5 51.49 28.99 38.72
N PHE A 6 52.46 28.10 38.50
CA PHE A 6 52.44 27.17 37.36
C PHE A 6 51.56 25.93 37.61
N ILE A 7 51.43 25.49 38.86
CA ILE A 7 50.60 24.32 39.21
C ILE A 7 49.12 24.71 39.22
N VAL A 8 48.79 25.93 39.65
CA VAL A 8 47.41 26.45 39.61
C VAL A 8 46.94 26.69 38.17
N SER A 9 47.83 27.14 37.26
CA SER A 9 47.49 27.31 35.84
C SER A 9 47.26 26.00 35.10
N LEU A 10 47.96 24.92 35.47
CA LEU A 10 47.76 23.59 34.85
C LEU A 10 46.52 22.89 35.42
N ALA A 11 46.22 23.08 36.71
CA ALA A 11 45.02 22.53 37.36
C ALA A 11 43.73 23.20 36.88
N VAL A 12 43.75 24.51 36.58
CA VAL A 12 42.59 25.21 35.99
C VAL A 12 42.37 24.81 34.53
N LEU A 13 43.42 24.53 33.76
CA LEU A 13 43.28 24.06 32.38
C LEU A 13 42.75 22.62 32.30
N ALA A 14 43.11 21.77 33.26
CA ALA A 14 42.56 20.41 33.39
C ALA A 14 41.08 20.38 33.82
N LEU A 15 40.61 21.41 34.53
CA LEU A 15 39.20 21.57 34.91
C LEU A 15 38.31 21.99 33.73
N PHE A 16 38.85 22.66 32.71
CA PHE A 16 38.11 22.96 31.48
C PHE A 16 38.10 21.82 30.46
N THR A 17 39.04 20.88 30.52
CA THR A 17 39.02 19.65 29.70
C THR A 17 38.25 18.50 30.35
N ALA A 18 37.80 18.68 31.60
CA ALA A 18 36.98 17.71 32.35
C ALA A 18 35.48 18.05 32.34
N CYS A 19 35.07 19.09 31.61
CA CYS A 19 33.68 19.17 31.15
C CYS A 19 33.50 18.08 30.09
N GLN A 20 33.35 16.83 30.53
CA GLN A 20 32.41 15.94 29.84
C GLN A 20 31.13 16.74 29.69
N ASP A 21 30.62 16.80 28.47
CA ASP A 21 29.46 17.59 28.14
C ASP A 21 28.35 17.22 29.13
N TYR A 22 28.02 18.17 30.01
CA TYR A 22 27.05 17.95 31.09
C TYR A 22 25.72 17.50 30.48
N ASN A 23 25.44 17.95 29.25
CA ASN A 23 24.29 17.54 28.48
C ASN A 23 24.39 16.08 28.02
N GLU A 24 25.50 15.62 27.43
CA GLU A 24 25.65 14.21 27.02
C GLU A 24 25.54 13.23 28.20
N THR A 25 26.00 13.64 29.39
CA THR A 25 26.03 12.76 30.57
C THR A 25 24.69 12.72 31.32
N ASN A 26 23.98 13.85 31.42
CA ASN A 26 22.73 13.96 32.19
C ASN A 26 21.48 13.94 31.31
N PHE A 27 21.61 14.26 30.03
CA PHE A 27 20.56 14.28 29.04
C PHE A 27 21.04 13.60 27.74
N PRO A 28 21.38 12.30 27.79
CA PRO A 28 21.68 11.55 26.59
C PRO A 28 20.56 11.74 25.57
N ASP A 29 20.93 11.98 24.31
CA ASP A 29 20.06 12.32 23.17
C ASP A 29 19.44 13.74 23.16
N TYR A 30 19.75 14.63 24.12
CA TYR A 30 19.20 16.00 24.11
C TYR A 30 19.67 16.83 22.93
N ASP A 31 20.95 16.71 22.57
CA ASP A 31 21.51 17.41 21.42
C ASP A 31 20.91 16.89 20.10
N VAL A 32 20.48 15.63 20.06
CA VAL A 32 19.76 15.03 18.93
C VAL A 32 18.31 15.51 18.90
N ALA A 33 17.65 15.66 20.06
CA ALA A 33 16.29 16.17 20.19
C ALA A 33 16.19 17.68 19.91
N ALA A 34 17.28 18.44 20.07
CA ALA A 34 17.35 19.86 19.81
C ALA A 34 17.64 20.20 18.33
N ILE A 35 17.97 19.22 17.48
CA ILE A 35 18.09 19.43 16.02
C ILE A 35 16.69 19.69 15.47
N PRO A 36 16.41 20.87 14.88
CA PRO A 36 15.11 21.14 14.27
C PRO A 36 14.85 20.14 13.14
N THR A 37 13.92 19.21 13.35
CA THR A 37 13.43 18.30 12.30
C THR A 37 12.22 18.94 11.63
N ASN A 38 12.33 19.28 10.36
CA ASN A 38 11.22 19.67 9.49
C ASN A 38 10.47 18.42 8.98
N VAL A 39 9.87 17.68 9.91
CA VAL A 39 8.98 16.54 9.57
C VAL A 39 7.73 17.09 8.91
N ALA A 40 7.58 16.84 7.60
CA ALA A 40 6.52 17.45 6.81
C ALA A 40 5.64 16.40 6.11
N SER A 41 4.37 16.76 5.88
CA SER A 41 3.41 15.98 5.11
C SER A 41 3.03 16.73 3.84
N TYR A 42 3.28 16.12 2.68
CA TYR A 42 2.99 16.71 1.37
C TYR A 42 1.95 15.89 0.60
N THR A 43 1.34 16.54 -0.39
CA THR A 43 0.58 15.87 -1.45
C THR A 43 1.23 16.16 -2.79
N TYR A 44 1.31 15.15 -3.67
CA TYR A 44 1.93 15.30 -4.98
C TYR A 44 1.14 14.58 -6.06
N GLU A 45 0.92 15.21 -7.21
CA GLU A 45 0.29 14.58 -8.37
C GLU A 45 1.32 14.36 -9.47
N LEU A 46 1.41 13.13 -9.98
CA LEU A 46 2.35 12.80 -11.05
C LEU A 46 1.95 13.48 -12.36
N THR A 47 2.91 14.16 -12.97
CA THR A 47 2.80 14.82 -14.27
C THR A 47 3.27 13.92 -15.41
N ASN A 48 2.93 14.27 -16.65
CA ASN A 48 3.42 13.58 -17.86
C ASN A 48 4.96 13.49 -17.95
N THR A 49 5.66 14.50 -17.42
CA THR A 49 7.12 14.58 -17.34
C THR A 49 7.69 13.60 -16.31
N ASP A 50 6.97 13.35 -15.21
CA ASP A 50 7.41 12.40 -14.18
C ASP A 50 7.39 10.97 -14.72
N TYR A 51 6.35 10.58 -15.45
CA TYR A 51 6.30 9.27 -16.14
C TYR A 51 7.49 9.09 -17.10
N GLY A 52 7.86 10.15 -17.83
CA GLY A 52 9.05 10.13 -18.69
C GLY A 52 10.34 9.98 -17.89
N THR A 53 10.46 10.70 -16.77
CA THR A 53 11.62 10.64 -15.87
C THR A 53 11.79 9.24 -15.26
N ILE A 54 10.71 8.64 -14.78
CA ILE A 54 10.70 7.26 -14.27
C ILE A 54 11.16 6.30 -15.35
N ALA A 55 10.52 6.36 -16.53
CA ALA A 55 10.83 5.45 -17.62
C ALA A 55 12.28 5.56 -18.10
N ASN A 56 12.80 6.77 -18.26
CA ASN A 56 14.18 6.99 -18.68
C ASN A 56 15.17 6.45 -17.65
N THR A 57 14.89 6.65 -16.36
CA THR A 57 15.73 6.11 -15.28
C THR A 57 15.76 4.58 -15.29
N ILE A 58 14.62 3.92 -15.49
CA ILE A 58 14.53 2.46 -15.59
C ILE A 58 15.25 1.94 -16.86
N LYS A 59 15.16 2.67 -17.97
CA LYS A 59 15.77 2.28 -19.25
C LYS A 59 17.28 2.46 -19.28
N GLN A 60 17.83 3.39 -18.49
CA GLN A 60 19.23 3.80 -18.60
C GLN A 60 20.23 2.63 -18.63
N PRO A 61 20.17 1.63 -17.72
CA PRO A 61 21.13 0.52 -17.73
C PRO A 61 21.07 -0.32 -19.02
N ILE A 62 19.92 -0.36 -19.70
CA ILE A 62 19.73 -1.08 -20.96
C ILE A 62 20.17 -0.21 -22.14
N GLU A 63 19.89 1.10 -22.10
CA GLU A 63 20.38 2.05 -23.10
C GLU A 63 21.92 2.14 -23.12
N ASP A 64 22.56 2.02 -21.96
CA ASP A 64 24.04 1.95 -21.87
C ASP A 64 24.59 0.69 -22.56
N LYS A 65 23.91 -0.45 -22.40
CA LYS A 65 24.24 -1.70 -23.12
C LYS A 65 24.02 -1.54 -24.63
N ILE A 66 22.90 -0.93 -25.06
CA ILE A 66 22.62 -0.65 -26.47
C ILE A 66 23.71 0.25 -27.06
N THR A 67 24.13 1.29 -26.33
CA THR A 67 25.21 2.19 -26.72
C THR A 67 26.53 1.44 -26.91
N THR A 68 26.85 0.52 -25.99
CA THR A 68 28.03 -0.36 -26.10
C THR A 68 27.99 -1.20 -27.37
N GLN A 69 26.83 -1.78 -27.73
CA GLN A 69 26.67 -2.56 -28.96
C GLN A 69 26.86 -1.69 -30.22
N ASN A 70 26.29 -0.49 -30.24
CA ASN A 70 26.47 0.46 -31.35
C ASN A 70 27.94 0.88 -31.52
N ASN A 71 28.69 1.02 -30.43
CA ASN A 71 30.10 1.38 -30.47
C ASN A 71 30.97 0.32 -31.14
N LEU A 72 30.60 -0.97 -31.08
CA LEU A 72 31.28 -2.04 -31.82
C LEU A 72 31.17 -1.83 -33.34
N VAL A 73 29.98 -1.47 -33.82
CA VAL A 73 29.75 -1.18 -35.24
C VAL A 73 30.53 0.05 -35.67
N SER A 74 30.47 1.14 -34.88
CA SER A 74 31.19 2.38 -35.17
C SER A 74 32.71 2.17 -35.20
N SER A 75 33.25 1.39 -34.26
CA SER A 75 34.68 1.04 -34.22
C SER A 75 35.10 0.26 -35.46
N LYS A 76 34.30 -0.72 -35.88
CA LYS A 76 34.60 -1.51 -37.08
C LYS A 76 34.48 -0.70 -38.37
N GLN A 77 33.57 0.28 -38.42
CA GLN A 77 33.51 1.23 -39.52
C GLN A 77 34.74 2.13 -39.59
N ALA A 78 35.28 2.55 -38.44
CA ALA A 78 36.53 3.31 -38.39
C ALA A 78 37.72 2.47 -38.88
N GLU A 79 37.80 1.19 -38.48
CA GLU A 79 38.82 0.26 -38.98
C GLU A 79 38.75 0.09 -40.50
N LEU A 80 37.53 -0.02 -41.07
CA LEU A 80 37.34 -0.10 -42.51
C LEU A 80 37.85 1.15 -43.24
N LYS A 81 37.60 2.35 -42.69
CA LYS A 81 38.09 3.62 -43.25
C LYS A 81 39.61 3.74 -43.18
N ALA A 82 40.24 3.11 -42.17
CA ALA A 82 41.68 3.15 -41.96
C ALA A 82 42.44 2.03 -42.72
N ALA A 83 41.74 1.14 -43.42
CA ALA A 83 42.35 0.02 -44.15
C ALA A 83 43.33 0.53 -45.23
N LYS A 84 44.56 0.02 -45.21
CA LYS A 84 45.65 0.49 -46.09
C LYS A 84 45.72 -0.24 -47.44
N ASN A 85 45.02 -1.36 -47.59
CA ASN A 85 45.07 -2.21 -48.78
C ASN A 85 43.72 -2.91 -49.04
N LEU A 86 43.57 -3.44 -50.26
CA LEU A 86 42.33 -4.07 -50.73
C LEU A 86 41.97 -5.33 -49.93
N THR A 87 42.96 -6.15 -49.59
CA THR A 87 42.76 -7.41 -48.84
C THR A 87 42.16 -7.13 -47.46
N ASP A 88 42.73 -6.19 -46.71
CA ASP A 88 42.25 -5.77 -45.40
C ASP A 88 40.86 -5.16 -45.49
N SER A 89 40.63 -4.24 -46.44
CA SER A 89 39.31 -3.60 -46.58
C SER A 89 38.21 -4.63 -46.90
N THR A 90 38.51 -5.66 -47.68
CA THR A 90 37.56 -6.72 -48.04
C THR A 90 37.24 -7.60 -46.85
N ARG A 91 38.26 -8.03 -46.08
CA ARG A 91 38.08 -8.81 -44.85
C ARG A 91 37.28 -8.03 -43.81
N ILE A 92 37.66 -6.78 -43.52
CA ILE A 92 36.98 -5.92 -42.54
C ILE A 92 35.53 -5.66 -42.95
N LYS A 93 35.25 -5.49 -44.25
CA LYS A 93 33.88 -5.33 -44.77
C LYS A 93 33.02 -6.57 -44.52
N ALA A 94 33.57 -7.78 -44.71
CA ALA A 94 32.86 -9.02 -44.38
C ALA A 94 32.58 -9.13 -42.87
N GLU A 95 33.57 -8.85 -42.02
CA GLU A 95 33.40 -8.84 -40.56
C GLU A 95 32.37 -7.79 -40.11
N LEU A 96 32.35 -6.61 -40.73
CA LEU A 96 31.38 -5.55 -40.44
C LEU A 96 29.93 -5.99 -40.72
N VAL A 97 29.69 -6.78 -41.77
CA VAL A 97 28.35 -7.33 -42.05
C VAL A 97 27.91 -8.24 -40.91
N THR A 98 28.78 -9.17 -40.48
CA THR A 98 28.50 -10.08 -39.37
C THR A 98 28.25 -9.33 -38.06
N ILE A 99 29.09 -8.35 -37.73
CA ILE A 99 28.95 -7.53 -36.52
C ILE A 99 27.64 -6.73 -36.53
N LYS A 100 27.24 -6.17 -37.68
CA LYS A 100 25.96 -5.45 -37.81
C LYS A 100 24.76 -6.36 -37.54
N ALA A 101 24.77 -7.58 -38.08
CA ALA A 101 23.71 -8.55 -37.85
C ALA A 101 23.63 -8.92 -36.35
N ALA A 102 24.76 -9.29 -35.75
CA ALA A 102 24.83 -9.66 -34.33
C ALA A 102 24.44 -8.50 -33.39
N THR A 103 24.83 -7.27 -33.73
CA THR A 103 24.45 -6.05 -32.99
C THR A 103 22.95 -5.82 -33.06
N THR A 104 22.36 -5.95 -34.24
CA THR A 104 20.91 -5.81 -34.44
C THR A 104 20.13 -6.82 -33.61
N ASP A 105 20.55 -8.09 -33.63
CA ASP A 105 19.94 -9.14 -32.81
C ASP A 105 20.08 -8.88 -31.31
N SER A 106 21.26 -8.42 -30.88
CA SER A 106 21.52 -8.09 -29.47
C SER A 106 20.65 -6.93 -28.99
N ILE A 107 20.55 -5.85 -29.76
CA ILE A 107 19.67 -4.70 -29.45
C ILE A 107 18.21 -5.13 -29.42
N ASN A 108 17.78 -5.97 -30.36
CA ASN A 108 16.41 -6.51 -30.38
C ASN A 108 16.10 -7.35 -29.15
N LYS A 109 17.07 -8.11 -28.60
CA LYS A 109 16.93 -8.85 -27.35
C LYS A 109 16.86 -7.90 -26.15
N LEU A 110 17.76 -6.91 -26.07
CA LEU A 110 17.78 -5.91 -24.99
C LEU A 110 16.45 -5.14 -24.89
N LYS A 111 15.88 -4.72 -26.02
CA LYS A 111 14.59 -4.01 -26.06
C LYS A 111 13.38 -4.88 -25.68
N LYS A 112 13.54 -6.20 -25.62
CA LYS A 112 12.53 -7.15 -25.16
C LYS A 112 12.67 -7.52 -23.68
N GLU A 113 13.72 -7.07 -23.00
CA GLU A 113 13.84 -7.25 -21.56
C GLU A 113 12.64 -6.61 -20.84
N SER A 114 12.09 -7.31 -19.84
CA SER A 114 10.83 -6.95 -19.21
C SER A 114 10.82 -5.52 -18.65
N LEU A 115 11.92 -5.08 -18.03
CA LEU A 115 12.05 -3.72 -17.48
C LEU A 115 11.99 -2.64 -18.58
N TYR A 116 12.62 -2.88 -19.73
CA TYR A 116 12.59 -1.92 -20.85
C TYR A 116 11.18 -1.81 -21.44
N VAL A 117 10.48 -2.93 -21.56
CA VAL A 117 9.08 -2.98 -22.04
C VAL A 117 8.16 -2.25 -21.06
N ILE A 118 8.27 -2.55 -19.76
CA ILE A 118 7.50 -1.90 -18.69
C ILE A 118 7.73 -0.38 -18.71
N ALA A 119 8.99 0.06 -18.72
CA ALA A 119 9.32 1.48 -18.74
C ALA A 119 8.80 2.18 -20.01
N THR A 120 8.84 1.50 -21.15
CA THR A 120 8.24 2.02 -22.39
C THR A 120 6.74 2.21 -22.25
N SER A 121 6.03 1.24 -21.69
CA SER A 121 4.59 1.35 -21.42
C SER A 121 4.26 2.48 -20.45
N ILE A 122 5.01 2.63 -19.35
CA ILE A 122 4.82 3.73 -18.38
C ILE A 122 4.98 5.09 -19.07
N SER A 123 6.04 5.26 -19.87
CA SER A 123 6.28 6.53 -20.58
C SER A 123 5.22 6.82 -21.64
N THR A 124 4.85 5.83 -22.46
CA THR A 124 3.90 6.03 -23.56
C THR A 124 2.49 6.27 -23.03
N ASN A 125 2.08 5.46 -22.07
CA ASN A 125 0.68 5.41 -21.65
C ASN A 125 0.35 6.30 -20.46
N LYS A 126 1.37 6.81 -19.74
CA LYS A 126 1.21 7.71 -18.58
C LYS A 126 0.38 7.09 -17.45
N TYR A 127 0.50 5.78 -17.26
CA TYR A 127 -0.09 5.04 -16.14
C TYR A 127 0.76 3.83 -15.76
N PHE A 128 0.52 3.31 -14.56
CA PHE A 128 1.04 2.01 -14.11
C PHE A 128 0.00 0.89 -14.36
N VAL A 129 0.42 -0.38 -14.50
CA VAL A 129 -0.49 -1.50 -14.83
C VAL A 129 -0.49 -2.63 -13.79
N ASP A 130 0.40 -2.58 -12.80
CA ASP A 130 0.50 -3.56 -11.71
C ASP A 130 0.89 -2.85 -10.41
N SER A 131 0.31 -3.32 -9.31
CA SER A 131 0.42 -2.73 -7.97
C SER A 131 1.85 -2.66 -7.46
N LEU A 132 2.74 -3.54 -7.92
CA LEU A 132 4.14 -3.57 -7.48
C LEU A 132 5.03 -2.55 -8.21
N GLN A 133 4.61 -2.03 -9.36
CA GLN A 133 5.45 -1.13 -10.17
C GLN A 133 5.53 0.28 -9.57
N PHE A 134 4.41 0.86 -9.16
CA PHE A 134 4.42 2.23 -8.63
C PHE A 134 5.17 2.32 -7.29
N LYS A 135 5.07 1.27 -6.46
CA LYS A 135 5.74 1.17 -5.15
C LYS A 135 7.25 1.36 -5.26
N ASN A 136 7.85 0.82 -6.32
CA ASN A 136 9.30 0.84 -6.53
C ASN A 136 9.78 2.05 -7.35
N TYR A 137 8.94 2.61 -8.22
CA TYR A 137 9.41 3.60 -9.21
C TYR A 137 9.01 5.04 -8.93
N ILE A 138 7.91 5.31 -8.23
CA ILE A 138 7.57 6.67 -7.79
C ILE A 138 8.68 7.26 -6.88
N PRO A 139 9.34 6.50 -5.99
CA PRO A 139 10.48 7.00 -5.23
C PRO A 139 11.58 7.68 -6.05
N ILE A 140 11.77 7.29 -7.32
CA ILE A 140 12.76 7.91 -8.23
C ILE A 140 12.46 9.41 -8.43
N VAL A 141 11.18 9.77 -8.58
CA VAL A 141 10.75 11.15 -8.77
C VAL A 141 10.76 11.90 -7.44
N LEU A 142 10.30 11.24 -6.37
CA LEU A 142 10.30 11.83 -5.04
C LEU A 142 11.72 12.19 -4.57
N ALA A 143 12.70 11.32 -4.80
CA ALA A 143 14.10 11.60 -4.48
C ALA A 143 14.68 12.81 -5.24
N LYS A 144 14.18 13.10 -6.45
CA LYS A 144 14.60 14.28 -7.23
C LYS A 144 13.92 15.56 -6.77
N LYS A 145 12.65 15.49 -6.36
CA LYS A 145 11.83 16.67 -6.00
C LYS A 145 11.92 17.03 -4.52
N TYR A 146 12.09 16.03 -3.68
CA TYR A 146 12.09 16.12 -2.22
C TYR A 146 13.38 15.48 -1.69
N LEU A 147 14.51 16.08 -2.07
CA LEU A 147 15.86 15.58 -1.79
C LEU A 147 16.20 15.58 -0.29
N PHE A 148 15.61 16.51 0.47
CA PHE A 148 15.94 16.79 1.87
C PHE A 148 14.75 16.55 2.81
N GLY A 149 13.99 15.48 2.60
CA GLY A 149 12.98 15.11 3.60
C GLY A 149 13.67 14.76 4.92
N ASP A 150 13.22 15.32 6.04
CA ASP A 150 13.67 14.81 7.34
C ASP A 150 13.03 13.45 7.61
N GLU A 151 13.65 12.63 8.46
CA GLU A 151 13.10 11.33 8.84
C GLU A 151 11.63 11.47 9.26
N LYS A 152 10.80 10.51 8.83
CA LYS A 152 9.35 10.47 9.07
C LYS A 152 8.53 11.46 8.22
N SER A 153 9.15 12.30 7.39
CA SER A 153 8.41 13.08 6.39
C SER A 153 7.62 12.15 5.46
N SER A 154 6.44 12.58 5.02
CA SER A 154 5.53 11.74 4.24
C SER A 154 4.99 12.48 3.02
N ILE A 155 4.73 11.73 1.94
CA ILE A 155 4.13 12.25 0.71
C ILE A 155 3.00 11.32 0.29
N MET A 156 1.80 11.87 0.16
CA MET A 156 0.69 11.20 -0.52
C MET A 156 0.77 11.53 -2.02
N THR A 157 1.06 10.53 -2.85
CA THR A 157 1.13 10.70 -4.31
C THR A 157 -0.14 10.24 -4.99
N THR A 158 -0.66 11.05 -5.93
CA THR A 158 -1.74 10.68 -6.84
C THR A 158 -1.14 10.38 -8.22
N PHE A 159 -1.53 9.27 -8.83
CA PHE A 159 -1.06 8.85 -10.15
C PHE A 159 -2.11 8.02 -10.89
N ASN A 160 -2.02 7.99 -12.21
CA ASN A 160 -2.84 7.13 -13.06
C ASN A 160 -2.42 5.66 -12.92
N PHE A 161 -3.36 4.81 -12.56
CA PHE A 161 -3.19 3.36 -12.49
C PHE A 161 -4.23 2.69 -13.37
N VAL A 162 -3.84 1.65 -14.10
CA VAL A 162 -4.77 0.84 -14.86
C VAL A 162 -5.15 -0.41 -14.09
N VAL A 163 -6.44 -0.53 -13.75
CA VAL A 163 -7.03 -1.78 -13.27
C VAL A 163 -7.59 -2.51 -14.48
N PRO A 164 -6.92 -3.55 -15.01
CA PRO A 164 -7.49 -4.32 -16.09
C PRO A 164 -8.74 -5.04 -15.59
N TYR A 165 -9.84 -4.93 -16.33
CA TYR A 165 -11.02 -5.74 -16.05
C TYR A 165 -10.74 -7.20 -16.42
N ASP A 166 -11.07 -8.13 -15.52
CA ASP A 166 -10.95 -9.56 -15.79
C ASP A 166 -12.02 -10.02 -16.81
N THR A 167 -11.63 -10.06 -18.08
CA THR A 167 -12.54 -10.41 -19.19
C THR A 167 -12.97 -11.88 -19.18
N THR A 168 -12.36 -12.73 -18.36
CA THR A 168 -12.78 -14.13 -18.19
C THR A 168 -14.10 -14.23 -17.42
N LYS A 169 -14.37 -13.27 -16.53
CA LYS A 169 -15.63 -13.17 -15.76
C LYS A 169 -16.82 -12.67 -16.58
N ILE A 170 -16.59 -12.15 -17.79
CA ILE A 170 -17.67 -11.72 -18.68
C ILE A 170 -18.22 -12.95 -19.40
N ALA A 171 -19.51 -13.23 -19.21
CA ALA A 171 -20.21 -14.30 -19.92
C ALA A 171 -20.06 -14.15 -21.45
N ILE A 172 -19.99 -15.25 -22.18
CA ILE A 172 -19.82 -15.24 -23.64
C ILE A 172 -20.93 -14.44 -24.33
N THR A 173 -22.17 -14.56 -23.85
CA THR A 173 -23.35 -13.82 -24.32
C THR A 173 -23.23 -12.29 -24.17
N ASN A 174 -22.32 -11.83 -23.32
CA ASN A 174 -22.05 -10.41 -23.05
C ASN A 174 -20.80 -9.90 -23.81
N LYS A 175 -20.22 -10.71 -24.70
CA LYS A 175 -19.08 -10.34 -25.55
C LYS A 175 -19.56 -10.13 -26.98
N PHE A 176 -19.60 -8.88 -27.43
CA PHE A 176 -20.03 -8.52 -28.77
C PHE A 176 -18.84 -8.22 -29.67
N THR A 177 -18.92 -8.64 -30.92
CA THR A 177 -18.05 -8.19 -32.01
C THR A 177 -18.91 -7.39 -32.96
N LEU A 178 -18.57 -6.13 -33.20
CA LEU A 178 -19.35 -5.28 -34.10
C LEU A 178 -19.28 -5.79 -35.52
N ASP A 179 -20.46 -5.98 -36.11
CA ASP A 179 -20.63 -6.29 -37.52
C ASP A 179 -21.00 -5.03 -38.32
N THR A 180 -21.13 -5.20 -39.63
CA THR A 180 -21.51 -4.12 -40.56
C THR A 180 -22.85 -3.46 -40.21
N ILE A 181 -23.80 -4.21 -39.64
CA ILE A 181 -25.13 -3.69 -39.29
C ILE A 181 -24.98 -2.75 -38.10
N ALA A 182 -24.23 -3.15 -37.07
CA ALA A 182 -23.97 -2.34 -35.90
C ALA A 182 -23.28 -1.01 -36.27
N TYR A 183 -22.24 -1.04 -37.11
CA TYR A 183 -21.59 0.19 -37.57
C TYR A 183 -22.56 1.13 -38.31
N LYS A 184 -23.36 0.60 -39.24
CA LYS A 184 -24.35 1.39 -39.97
C LYS A 184 -25.40 2.00 -39.03
N SER A 185 -25.86 1.25 -38.03
CA SER A 185 -26.83 1.76 -37.03
C SER A 185 -26.29 2.93 -36.20
N MET A 186 -24.96 3.04 -36.06
CA MET A 186 -24.29 4.17 -35.41
C MET A 186 -23.98 5.34 -36.36
N GLY A 187 -24.36 5.23 -37.64
CA GLY A 187 -24.08 6.21 -38.69
C GLY A 187 -22.65 6.14 -39.24
N ILE A 188 -21.93 5.03 -39.03
CA ILE A 188 -20.57 4.85 -39.55
C ILE A 188 -20.63 4.33 -40.99
N SER A 189 -20.05 5.10 -41.91
CA SER A 189 -19.91 4.74 -43.33
C SER A 189 -18.65 3.93 -43.58
N ALA A 190 -18.67 3.10 -44.62
CA ALA A 190 -17.49 2.35 -45.02
C ALA A 190 -16.41 3.28 -45.58
N VAL A 191 -15.15 3.06 -45.18
CA VAL A 191 -13.97 3.66 -45.79
C VAL A 191 -13.20 2.55 -46.48
N SER A 192 -13.01 2.64 -47.79
CA SER A 192 -12.35 1.60 -48.60
C SER A 192 -12.93 0.20 -48.36
N LYS A 193 -14.26 0.08 -48.38
CA LYS A 193 -15.03 -1.16 -48.14
C LYS A 193 -14.92 -1.74 -46.72
N SER A 194 -14.33 -1.02 -45.76
CA SER A 194 -14.20 -1.44 -44.36
C SER A 194 -14.96 -0.50 -43.41
N PHE A 195 -15.56 -1.05 -42.35
CA PHE A 195 -16.21 -0.27 -41.29
C PHE A 195 -15.33 -0.25 -40.04
N TYR A 196 -15.05 0.95 -39.52
CA TYR A 196 -14.25 1.18 -38.32
C TYR A 196 -14.52 2.59 -37.78
N PHE A 197 -14.20 2.83 -36.51
CA PHE A 197 -14.20 4.18 -35.94
C PHE A 197 -12.89 4.88 -36.32
N PRO A 198 -12.93 6.07 -36.94
CA PRO A 198 -11.71 6.81 -37.32
C PRO A 198 -10.84 7.17 -36.12
N THR A 199 -11.46 7.39 -34.96
CA THR A 199 -10.76 7.69 -33.70
C THR A 199 -11.35 6.90 -32.52
N SER A 200 -10.59 6.78 -31.43
CA SER A 200 -11.11 6.25 -30.17
C SER A 200 -12.20 7.15 -29.57
N ALA A 201 -12.13 8.46 -29.79
CA ALA A 201 -13.16 9.39 -29.33
C ALA A 201 -14.52 9.13 -30.00
N ASP A 202 -14.52 8.79 -31.30
CA ASP A 202 -15.75 8.42 -32.01
C ASP A 202 -16.37 7.15 -31.42
N ALA A 203 -15.53 6.14 -31.14
CA ALA A 203 -15.98 4.90 -30.50
C ALA A 203 -16.56 5.20 -29.10
N ASP A 204 -15.88 6.01 -28.30
CA ASP A 204 -16.26 6.35 -26.93
C ASP A 204 -17.56 7.16 -26.87
N PHE A 205 -17.86 7.93 -27.91
CA PHE A 205 -19.14 8.65 -28.05
C PHE A 205 -20.28 7.73 -28.52
N LYS A 206 -20.04 6.90 -29.54
CA LYS A 206 -21.10 6.13 -30.23
C LYS A 206 -21.50 4.85 -29.49
N LEU A 207 -20.53 4.14 -28.90
CA LEU A 207 -20.77 2.82 -28.30
C LEU A 207 -21.71 2.85 -27.09
N PRO A 208 -21.59 3.78 -26.12
CA PRO A 208 -22.59 3.95 -25.05
C PRO A 208 -24.03 4.09 -25.56
N ILE A 209 -24.21 4.91 -26.60
CA ILE A 209 -25.52 5.20 -27.19
C ILE A 209 -26.08 3.95 -27.86
N TRP A 210 -25.25 3.28 -28.67
CA TRP A 210 -25.63 2.03 -29.33
C TRP A 210 -26.00 0.93 -28.33
N LEU A 211 -25.22 0.77 -27.26
CA LEU A 211 -25.53 -0.20 -26.20
C LEU A 211 -26.87 0.11 -25.52
N LYS A 212 -27.15 1.38 -25.23
CA LYS A 212 -28.42 1.79 -24.63
C LYS A 212 -29.61 1.49 -25.53
N GLN A 213 -29.48 1.71 -26.84
CA GLN A 213 -30.53 1.41 -27.82
C GLN A 213 -30.77 -0.10 -28.00
N ASN A 214 -29.71 -0.90 -27.98
CA ASN A 214 -29.80 -2.34 -28.25
C ASN A 214 -30.01 -3.20 -26.99
N LEU A 215 -29.78 -2.65 -25.80
CA LEU A 215 -29.94 -3.34 -24.51
C LEU A 215 -30.83 -2.53 -23.53
N PRO A 216 -32.10 -2.26 -23.85
CA PRO A 216 -32.96 -1.36 -23.08
C PRO A 216 -33.32 -1.86 -21.68
N TYR A 217 -33.18 -3.16 -21.42
CA TYR A 217 -33.54 -3.80 -20.14
C TYR A 217 -32.33 -4.16 -19.26
N SER A 218 -31.21 -3.44 -19.43
CA SER A 218 -29.98 -3.68 -18.68
C SER A 218 -30.17 -3.39 -17.20
N LYS A 219 -29.56 -4.20 -16.33
CA LYS A 219 -29.59 -4.03 -14.87
C LYS A 219 -28.34 -3.30 -14.40
N ASN A 220 -28.45 -2.58 -13.28
CA ASN A 220 -27.29 -1.93 -12.67
C ASN A 220 -26.15 -2.96 -12.47
N ALA A 221 -24.93 -2.54 -12.76
CA ALA A 221 -23.71 -3.35 -12.80
C ALA A 221 -23.62 -4.40 -13.93
N ASP A 222 -24.54 -4.41 -14.90
CA ASP A 222 -24.36 -5.22 -16.11
C ASP A 222 -23.08 -4.82 -16.85
N VAL A 223 -22.35 -5.81 -17.36
CA VAL A 223 -21.07 -5.60 -18.05
C VAL A 223 -21.12 -6.15 -19.47
N ARG A 224 -20.57 -5.41 -20.44
CA ARG A 224 -20.38 -5.85 -21.83
C ARG A 224 -18.95 -5.61 -22.29
N LEU A 225 -18.44 -6.54 -23.09
CA LEU A 225 -17.18 -6.38 -23.82
C LEU A 225 -17.49 -6.21 -25.30
N ILE A 226 -16.98 -5.13 -25.89
CA ILE A 226 -17.20 -4.79 -27.30
C ILE A 226 -15.88 -4.86 -28.04
N ARG A 227 -15.82 -5.71 -29.07
CA ARG A 227 -14.73 -5.75 -30.05
C ARG A 227 -15.13 -4.93 -31.27
N TYR A 228 -14.27 -4.00 -31.64
CA TYR A 228 -14.49 -3.08 -32.76
C TYR A 228 -13.17 -2.80 -33.49
N LYS A 229 -13.23 -2.00 -34.55
CA LYS A 229 -12.10 -1.66 -35.40
C LYS A 229 -11.83 -0.16 -35.31
N LEU A 230 -10.54 0.20 -35.22
CA LEU A 230 -10.04 1.57 -35.33
C LEU A 230 -9.45 1.86 -36.71
N SER A 231 -9.14 0.81 -37.47
CA SER A 231 -8.76 0.88 -38.88
C SER A 231 -9.11 -0.43 -39.58
N ALA A 232 -8.80 -0.55 -40.87
CA ALA A 232 -8.98 -1.82 -41.60
C ALA A 232 -8.24 -3.01 -40.97
N THR A 233 -7.10 -2.76 -40.29
CA THR A 233 -6.22 -3.80 -39.72
C THR A 233 -6.13 -3.75 -38.19
N VAL A 234 -6.54 -2.66 -37.55
CA VAL A 234 -6.43 -2.48 -36.10
C VAL A 234 -7.75 -2.81 -35.42
N ASN A 235 -7.77 -3.87 -34.64
CA ASN A 235 -8.88 -4.22 -33.74
C ASN A 235 -8.66 -3.60 -32.36
N ALA A 236 -9.75 -3.28 -31.69
CA ALA A 236 -9.78 -2.72 -30.35
C ALA A 236 -10.85 -3.41 -29.51
N ILE A 237 -10.69 -3.32 -28.18
CA ILE A 237 -11.61 -3.86 -27.19
C ILE A 237 -11.93 -2.76 -26.20
N ALA A 238 -13.21 -2.61 -25.86
CA ALA A 238 -13.66 -1.77 -24.76
C ALA A 238 -14.67 -2.53 -23.90
N ILE A 239 -14.70 -2.19 -22.62
CA ILE A 239 -15.62 -2.76 -21.64
C ILE A 239 -16.54 -1.65 -21.18
N TYR A 240 -17.82 -1.95 -21.01
CA TYR A 240 -18.83 -1.01 -20.57
C TYR A 240 -19.58 -1.60 -19.38
N THR A 241 -19.87 -0.75 -18.40
CA THR A 241 -20.68 -1.06 -17.21
C THR A 241 -21.93 -0.20 -17.21
N PHE A 242 -23.09 -0.79 -16.92
CA PHE A 242 -24.33 -0.04 -16.81
C PHE A 242 -24.51 0.49 -15.38
N ASP A 243 -24.68 1.80 -15.22
CA ASP A 243 -24.84 2.46 -13.90
C ASP A 243 -26.29 2.49 -13.40
N GLY A 244 -27.21 1.85 -14.13
CA GLY A 244 -28.65 1.92 -13.90
C GLY A 244 -29.39 2.86 -14.86
N ILE A 245 -28.68 3.74 -15.57
CA ILE A 245 -29.26 4.72 -16.51
C ILE A 245 -28.52 4.71 -17.87
N ASN A 246 -27.19 4.61 -17.86
CA ASN A 246 -26.32 4.74 -19.01
C ASN A 246 -25.23 3.65 -19.01
N TRP A 247 -24.81 3.27 -20.21
CA TRP A 247 -23.61 2.46 -20.41
C TRP A 247 -22.38 3.37 -20.32
N ILE A 248 -21.55 3.16 -19.31
CA ILE A 248 -20.32 3.92 -19.10
C ILE A 248 -19.15 3.04 -19.52
N LYS A 249 -18.24 3.57 -20.33
CA LYS A 249 -16.99 2.87 -20.65
C LYS A 249 -16.23 2.64 -19.35
N TYR A 250 -15.91 1.39 -19.05
CA TYR A 250 -15.09 1.04 -17.90
C TYR A 250 -13.76 1.79 -18.03
N ASN A 251 -13.57 2.76 -17.14
CA ASN A 251 -12.35 3.56 -17.15
C ASN A 251 -11.22 2.65 -16.69
N THR A 252 -10.39 2.24 -17.66
CA THR A 252 -9.25 1.40 -17.35
C THR A 252 -8.28 2.14 -16.45
N THR A 253 -8.22 3.49 -16.53
CA THR A 253 -7.26 4.32 -15.80
C THR A 253 -7.93 5.06 -14.64
N VAL A 254 -7.65 4.65 -13.41
CA VAL A 254 -8.15 5.27 -12.19
C VAL A 254 -7.04 6.07 -11.51
N PRO A 255 -7.30 7.34 -11.12
CA PRO A 255 -6.42 8.05 -10.20
C PRO A 255 -6.31 7.27 -8.91
N THR A 256 -5.10 6.84 -8.59
CA THR A 256 -4.76 6.02 -7.42
C THR A 256 -3.85 6.83 -6.51
N LYS A 257 -4.04 6.64 -5.20
CA LYS A 257 -3.21 7.27 -4.17
C LYS A 257 -2.28 6.25 -3.53
N ALA A 258 -1.06 6.65 -3.24
CA ALA A 258 -0.11 5.87 -2.46
C ALA A 258 0.68 6.77 -1.53
N LYS A 259 0.95 6.28 -0.32
CA LYS A 259 1.74 6.99 0.68
C LYS A 259 3.19 6.53 0.60
N TYR A 260 4.11 7.50 0.71
CA TYR A 260 5.54 7.27 0.83
C TYR A 260 6.07 8.00 2.06
N THR A 261 7.05 7.42 2.73
CA THR A 261 7.70 8.05 3.89
C THR A 261 9.20 8.06 3.69
N PHE A 262 9.83 9.14 4.11
CA PHE A 262 11.28 9.28 4.10
C PHE A 262 11.88 8.58 5.32
N LYS A 263 12.71 7.57 5.05
CA LYS A 263 13.40 6.78 6.07
C LYS A 263 14.80 6.43 5.60
N SER A 264 15.81 6.65 6.45
CA SER A 264 17.20 6.27 6.16
C SER A 264 17.70 6.77 4.80
N GLY A 265 17.41 8.04 4.48
CA GLY A 265 17.87 8.71 3.26
C GLY A 265 17.08 8.39 1.97
N LYS A 266 15.95 7.67 2.05
CA LYS A 266 15.15 7.30 0.88
C LYS A 266 13.64 7.38 1.12
N TRP A 267 12.90 7.64 0.04
CA TRP A 267 11.45 7.53 0.01
C TRP A 267 11.03 6.07 -0.16
N GLU A 268 10.23 5.54 0.76
CA GLU A 268 9.73 4.16 0.70
C GLU A 268 8.21 4.13 0.68
N TYR A 269 7.63 3.22 -0.13
CA TYR A 269 6.19 2.99 -0.13
C TYR A 269 5.71 2.46 1.23
N ILE A 270 4.59 2.99 1.67
CA ILE A 270 3.85 2.56 2.85
C ILE A 270 2.45 2.12 2.43
N ASP A 271 2.11 0.87 2.74
CA ASP A 271 0.74 0.37 2.61
C ASP A 271 -0.13 1.00 3.68
N THR A 272 -1.15 1.80 3.39
CA THR A 272 -1.96 2.42 4.46
C THR A 272 -2.63 1.39 5.36
N ASP A 273 -2.91 0.20 4.83
CA ASP A 273 -3.51 -0.90 5.57
C ASP A 273 -2.40 -1.73 6.24
N ILE A 274 -2.51 -1.91 7.56
CA ILE A 274 -1.55 -2.71 8.34
C ILE A 274 -2.18 -4.06 8.71
N LEU A 275 -3.40 -4.04 9.22
CA LEU A 275 -4.15 -5.23 9.59
C LEU A 275 -5.64 -4.98 9.34
N ILE A 276 -6.31 -5.89 8.65
CA ILE A 276 -7.77 -5.95 8.56
C ILE A 276 -8.18 -7.33 9.07
N GLY A 277 -9.03 -7.39 10.08
CA GLY A 277 -9.40 -8.65 10.73
C GLY A 277 -10.77 -8.63 11.37
N LEU A 278 -11.24 -9.81 11.76
CA LEU A 278 -12.55 -10.03 12.38
C LEU A 278 -13.72 -9.47 11.54
N THR A 279 -13.65 -9.64 10.22
CA THR A 279 -14.69 -9.19 9.27
C THR A 279 -15.64 -10.33 8.90
N THR A 280 -15.12 -11.51 8.59
CA THR A 280 -15.89 -12.69 8.19
C THR A 280 -15.44 -13.98 8.90
N GLY A 281 -14.48 -13.87 9.82
CA GLY A 281 -13.95 -14.99 10.60
C GLY A 281 -12.89 -14.51 11.59
N ILE A 282 -12.45 -15.42 12.47
CA ILE A 282 -11.35 -15.17 13.41
C ILE A 282 -10.02 -14.90 12.69
N GLY A 283 -9.83 -15.46 11.49
CA GLY A 283 -8.60 -15.30 10.71
C GLY A 283 -7.37 -15.80 11.50
N ASP A 284 -6.31 -15.00 11.50
CA ASP A 284 -5.05 -15.32 12.20
C ASP A 284 -5.03 -14.88 13.66
N PHE A 285 -6.14 -14.35 14.20
CA PHE A 285 -6.22 -14.05 15.62
C PHE A 285 -6.20 -15.34 16.45
N LYS A 286 -5.65 -15.26 17.66
CA LYS A 286 -5.55 -16.38 18.59
C LYS A 286 -6.29 -16.05 19.88
N ALA A 287 -7.27 -16.88 20.22
CA ALA A 287 -7.86 -16.91 21.55
C ALA A 287 -6.91 -17.68 22.48
N ILE A 288 -6.54 -17.06 23.60
CA ILE A 288 -5.65 -17.64 24.60
C ILE A 288 -6.33 -17.52 25.95
N ASN A 289 -6.69 -18.68 26.49
CA ASN A 289 -7.28 -18.82 27.81
C ASN A 289 -6.19 -18.86 28.89
N VAL A 290 -6.43 -18.14 30.00
CA VAL A 290 -5.54 -18.12 31.17
C VAL A 290 -6.25 -18.61 32.42
N VAL A 291 -7.49 -18.15 32.65
CA VAL A 291 -8.34 -18.55 33.79
C VAL A 291 -9.76 -18.78 33.27
N GLY A 292 -10.44 -19.80 33.80
CA GLY A 292 -11.84 -20.10 33.52
C GLY A 292 -12.05 -20.90 32.23
N ASP A 293 -13.23 -21.52 32.09
CA ASP A 293 -13.56 -22.36 30.93
C ASP A 293 -14.21 -21.57 29.77
N GLN A 294 -14.45 -20.26 29.93
CA GLN A 294 -15.12 -19.44 28.93
C GLN A 294 -14.12 -18.89 27.91
N LEU A 295 -14.38 -19.12 26.63
CA LEU A 295 -13.45 -18.84 25.53
C LEU A 295 -13.99 -17.77 24.58
N TRP A 296 -13.06 -17.08 23.91
CA TRP A 296 -13.38 -16.21 22.79
C TRP A 296 -13.91 -17.07 21.63
N THR A 297 -15.12 -16.79 21.16
CA THR A 297 -15.77 -17.58 20.10
C THR A 297 -16.21 -16.71 18.93
N TRP A 298 -16.09 -17.23 17.71
CA TRP A 298 -16.63 -16.56 16.53
C TRP A 298 -18.13 -16.84 16.43
N ASN A 299 -18.93 -15.78 16.43
CA ASN A 299 -20.38 -15.85 16.34
C ASN A 299 -20.84 -15.81 14.86
N SER A 300 -21.95 -16.48 14.54
CA SER A 300 -22.55 -16.50 13.20
C SER A 300 -23.00 -15.12 12.70
N TYR A 301 -23.19 -14.15 13.59
CA TYR A 301 -23.48 -12.75 13.26
C TYR A 301 -22.22 -11.91 12.94
N ASN A 302 -21.07 -12.55 12.70
CA ASN A 302 -19.79 -11.96 12.30
C ASN A 302 -19.15 -11.04 13.35
N TYR A 303 -18.93 -11.58 14.55
CA TYR A 303 -18.13 -10.95 15.60
C TYR A 303 -17.48 -12.01 16.50
N MET A 304 -16.42 -11.61 17.20
CA MET A 304 -15.88 -12.36 18.33
C MET A 304 -16.70 -12.04 19.57
N LEU A 305 -17.10 -13.07 20.32
CA LEU A 305 -17.85 -12.97 21.56
C LEU A 305 -17.03 -13.55 22.71
N MET A 306 -17.03 -12.85 23.83
CA MET A 306 -16.59 -13.35 25.13
C MET A 306 -17.63 -13.03 26.19
N THR A 307 -17.87 -13.97 27.10
CA THR A 307 -18.67 -13.72 28.29
C THR A 307 -18.22 -14.63 29.42
N GLY A 308 -18.17 -14.10 30.63
CA GLY A 308 -17.94 -14.90 31.84
C GLY A 308 -19.23 -15.40 32.47
N TYR A 309 -20.39 -15.13 31.87
CA TYR A 309 -21.69 -15.54 32.41
C TYR A 309 -22.13 -16.87 31.81
N LEU A 310 -22.28 -17.89 32.66
CA LEU A 310 -22.76 -19.19 32.25
C LEU A 310 -24.29 -19.22 32.31
N SER A 311 -24.95 -19.13 31.16
CA SER A 311 -26.41 -18.98 31.08
C SER A 311 -27.20 -20.19 31.59
N THR A 312 -26.62 -21.39 31.52
CA THR A 312 -27.26 -22.64 31.96
C THR A 312 -27.39 -22.72 33.47
N THR A 313 -26.36 -22.33 34.22
CA THR A 313 -26.33 -22.34 35.69
C THR A 313 -26.64 -20.97 36.31
N LYS A 314 -26.66 -19.91 35.49
CA LYS A 314 -26.81 -18.50 35.89
C LYS A 314 -25.69 -18.01 36.81
N GLU A 315 -24.47 -18.45 36.54
CA GLU A 315 -23.29 -18.15 37.36
C GLU A 315 -22.38 -17.12 36.69
N TYR A 316 -21.70 -16.33 37.52
CA TYR A 316 -20.62 -15.44 37.12
C TYR A 316 -19.29 -16.16 37.36
N ILE A 317 -18.57 -16.45 36.28
CA ILE A 317 -17.35 -17.24 36.29
C ILE A 317 -16.14 -16.31 36.29
N ASP A 318 -15.14 -16.63 37.12
CA ASP A 318 -13.83 -16.01 37.05
C ASP A 318 -13.19 -16.37 35.71
N ASN A 319 -12.85 -15.37 34.91
CA ASN A 319 -12.30 -15.59 33.57
C ASN A 319 -11.18 -14.59 33.27
N GLU A 320 -10.10 -15.08 32.69
CA GLU A 320 -9.08 -14.26 32.03
C GLU A 320 -8.77 -14.87 30.67
N ASP A 321 -9.08 -14.13 29.62
CA ASP A 321 -8.93 -14.66 28.26
C ASP A 321 -8.63 -13.53 27.26
N TRP A 322 -7.75 -13.84 26.33
CA TRP A 322 -7.09 -12.86 25.47
C TRP A 322 -7.31 -13.21 24.01
N LEU A 323 -7.81 -12.27 23.23
CA LEU A 323 -7.84 -12.37 21.78
C LEU A 323 -6.67 -11.59 21.17
N VAL A 324 -5.63 -12.30 20.76
CA VAL A 324 -4.35 -11.75 20.30
C VAL A 324 -4.29 -11.67 18.77
N SER A 325 -3.84 -10.54 18.22
CA SER A 325 -3.65 -10.37 16.77
C SER A 325 -2.47 -11.18 16.22
N PRO A 326 -2.43 -11.43 14.90
CA PRO A 326 -1.16 -11.76 14.22
C PRO A 326 -0.09 -10.69 14.48
N PRO A 327 1.20 -11.02 14.30
CA PRO A 327 2.28 -10.05 14.44
C PRO A 327 2.22 -9.04 13.30
N MET A 328 2.42 -7.77 13.62
CA MET A 328 2.47 -6.68 12.63
C MET A 328 3.86 -6.08 12.57
N ASN A 329 4.34 -5.86 11.35
CA ASN A 329 5.57 -5.13 11.11
C ASN A 329 5.28 -3.63 10.98
N LEU A 330 5.61 -2.88 12.04
CA LEU A 330 5.47 -1.43 12.08
C LEU A 330 6.79 -0.69 11.80
N THR A 331 7.83 -1.38 11.31
CA THR A 331 9.16 -0.78 11.10
C THR A 331 9.15 0.44 10.19
N ARG A 332 8.22 0.49 9.22
CA ARG A 332 8.07 1.61 8.29
C ARG A 332 7.07 2.66 8.77
N ARG A 333 6.39 2.44 9.89
CA ARG A 333 5.29 3.27 10.38
C ARG A 333 5.81 4.37 11.28
N THR A 334 5.06 5.46 11.33
CA THR A 334 5.32 6.67 12.11
C THR A 334 4.14 7.01 13.01
N SER A 335 2.91 6.81 12.54
CA SER A 335 1.69 7.10 13.30
C SER A 335 0.58 6.07 13.01
N PRO A 336 0.78 4.79 13.33
CA PRO A 336 -0.26 3.78 13.21
C PRO A 336 -1.41 4.00 14.19
N TRP A 337 -2.62 3.63 13.77
CA TRP A 337 -3.87 3.75 14.53
C TRP A 337 -4.63 2.43 14.53
N LEU A 338 -5.25 2.10 15.66
CA LEU A 338 -6.20 1.00 15.80
C LEU A 338 -7.63 1.55 15.81
N THR A 339 -8.52 0.91 15.05
CA THR A 339 -9.97 1.07 15.19
C THR A 339 -10.67 -0.28 15.08
N PHE A 340 -11.83 -0.42 15.69
CA PHE A 340 -12.71 -1.59 15.61
C PHE A 340 -14.13 -1.22 16.03
N SER A 341 -15.09 -2.12 15.84
CA SER A 341 -16.45 -1.98 16.35
C SER A 341 -16.67 -2.94 17.51
N HIS A 342 -17.28 -2.48 18.59
CA HIS A 342 -17.63 -3.33 19.72
C HIS A 342 -18.92 -2.91 20.43
N VAL A 343 -19.46 -3.84 21.20
CA VAL A 343 -20.54 -3.59 22.15
C VAL A 343 -20.34 -4.44 23.40
N GLY A 344 -20.81 -3.97 24.54
CA GLY A 344 -20.69 -4.66 25.82
C GLY A 344 -21.95 -4.47 26.64
N ARG A 345 -22.42 -5.54 27.28
CA ARG A 345 -23.64 -5.52 28.10
C ARG A 345 -23.55 -6.47 29.29
N TYR A 346 -24.35 -6.21 30.31
CA TYR A 346 -24.49 -7.05 31.51
C TYR A 346 -23.24 -7.11 32.41
N PHE A 347 -22.40 -6.07 32.38
CA PHE A 347 -21.29 -5.92 33.33
C PHE A 347 -21.74 -5.38 34.71
N GLY A 348 -23.03 -5.05 34.86
CA GLY A 348 -23.56 -4.34 36.03
C GLY A 348 -23.48 -2.81 35.93
N ASP A 349 -22.89 -2.30 34.84
CA ASP A 349 -22.73 -0.88 34.55
C ASP A 349 -23.69 -0.42 33.46
N VAL A 350 -24.19 0.82 33.59
CA VAL A 350 -24.87 1.57 32.52
C VAL A 350 -24.31 2.99 32.52
N PHE A 351 -24.00 3.52 31.32
CA PHE A 351 -23.40 4.84 31.15
C PHE A 351 -24.18 5.93 31.93
N PRO A 352 -23.48 6.84 32.64
CA PRO A 352 -22.05 7.12 32.58
C PRO A 352 -21.14 6.26 33.48
N ASP A 353 -21.69 5.36 34.30
CA ASP A 353 -20.85 4.43 35.08
C ASP A 353 -20.27 3.36 34.15
N ASN A 354 -18.96 3.18 34.21
CA ASN A 354 -18.20 2.21 33.43
C ASN A 354 -17.09 1.53 34.26
N THR A 355 -17.23 1.55 35.59
CA THR A 355 -16.19 1.09 36.53
C THR A 355 -15.87 -0.38 36.39
N LYS A 356 -16.89 -1.24 36.27
CA LYS A 356 -16.73 -2.69 36.06
C LYS A 356 -16.30 -3.00 34.64
N MET A 357 -16.83 -2.29 33.64
CA MET A 357 -16.39 -2.44 32.25
C MET A 357 -14.90 -2.10 32.08
N LYS A 358 -14.40 -1.03 32.69
CA LYS A 358 -12.98 -0.65 32.66
C LYS A 358 -12.04 -1.74 33.17
N LYS A 359 -12.48 -2.52 34.16
CA LYS A 359 -11.75 -3.69 34.66
C LYS A 359 -11.89 -4.88 33.71
N ALA A 360 -13.10 -5.10 33.21
CA ALA A 360 -13.45 -6.29 32.43
C ALA A 360 -12.92 -6.26 30.98
N ILE A 361 -12.92 -5.10 30.31
CA ILE A 361 -12.54 -4.99 28.90
C ILE A 361 -11.37 -4.02 28.73
N THR A 362 -10.23 -4.56 28.31
CA THR A 362 -8.98 -3.78 28.19
C THR A 362 -8.27 -4.13 26.89
N ILE A 363 -7.51 -3.17 26.36
CA ILE A 363 -6.66 -3.35 25.18
C ILE A 363 -5.21 -3.33 25.60
N TRP A 364 -4.45 -4.30 25.12
CA TRP A 364 -3.04 -4.47 25.43
C TRP A 364 -2.23 -4.55 24.16
N VAL A 365 -0.95 -4.22 24.27
CA VAL A 365 0.01 -4.26 23.18
C VAL A 365 1.32 -4.86 23.66
N SER A 366 1.96 -5.64 22.79
CA SER A 366 3.27 -6.23 23.05
C SER A 366 4.16 -6.05 21.83
N THR A 367 5.46 -5.93 22.10
CA THR A 367 6.52 -5.95 21.08
C THR A 367 7.39 -7.21 21.13
N THR A 368 7.15 -8.07 22.12
CA THR A 368 8.00 -9.25 22.42
C THR A 368 7.21 -10.55 22.44
N SER A 369 5.88 -10.49 22.60
CA SER A 369 5.04 -11.69 22.65
C SER A 369 5.10 -12.51 21.36
N ASP A 370 5.16 -13.83 21.53
CA ASP A 370 5.09 -14.81 20.45
C ASP A 370 3.65 -15.07 19.96
N GLY A 371 2.65 -14.57 20.70
CA GLY A 371 1.23 -14.73 20.43
C GLY A 371 0.69 -16.15 20.65
N LYS A 372 1.41 -17.01 21.37
CA LYS A 372 1.01 -18.40 21.67
C LYS A 372 0.66 -18.61 23.13
N SER A 373 1.22 -17.80 24.03
CA SER A 373 0.94 -17.80 25.46
C SER A 373 0.93 -16.38 26.02
N ILE A 374 0.36 -16.21 27.21
CA ILE A 374 0.35 -14.91 27.92
C ILE A 374 1.43 -14.92 28.99
N ASN A 375 2.43 -14.06 28.81
CA ASN A 375 3.33 -13.63 29.87
C ASN A 375 3.03 -12.16 30.20
N PRO A 376 2.42 -11.84 31.36
CA PRO A 376 1.96 -10.49 31.68
C PRO A 376 3.05 -9.40 31.58
N SER A 377 4.32 -9.71 31.83
CA SER A 377 5.41 -8.73 31.73
C SER A 377 5.70 -8.25 30.31
N GLU A 378 5.23 -8.98 29.29
CA GLU A 378 5.43 -8.64 27.87
C GLU A 378 4.36 -7.69 27.33
N TRP A 379 3.30 -7.44 28.11
CA TRP A 379 2.13 -6.70 27.65
C TRP A 379 2.02 -5.38 28.40
N THR A 380 1.77 -4.31 27.65
CA THR A 380 1.46 -2.98 28.18
C THR A 380 0.01 -2.65 27.87
N GLN A 381 -0.75 -2.23 28.88
CA GLN A 381 -2.12 -1.81 28.70
C GLN A 381 -2.17 -0.44 28.00
N LEU A 382 -3.06 -0.29 27.01
CA LEU A 382 -3.32 1.00 26.38
C LEU A 382 -4.29 1.83 27.22
N SER A 383 -4.05 3.14 27.28
CA SER A 383 -4.97 4.08 27.91
C SER A 383 -6.16 4.37 26.99
N LEU A 384 -7.39 4.26 27.50
CA LEU A 384 -8.62 4.40 26.74
C LEU A 384 -9.50 5.52 27.34
N PRO A 385 -10.05 6.43 26.52
CA PRO A 385 -10.95 7.48 27.00
C PRO A 385 -12.31 6.89 27.43
N ASP A 386 -13.09 7.60 28.24
CA ASP A 386 -14.42 7.12 28.67
C ASP A 386 -15.37 6.81 27.50
N ALA A 387 -15.28 7.59 26.42
CA ALA A 387 -16.05 7.41 25.20
C ALA A 387 -15.74 6.09 24.45
N PHE A 388 -14.69 5.37 24.84
CA PHE A 388 -14.41 4.02 24.36
C PHE A 388 -15.45 3.01 24.86
N TYR A 389 -15.96 3.17 26.09
CA TYR A 389 -16.74 2.11 26.72
C TYR A 389 -18.20 2.11 26.21
N PRO A 390 -18.77 0.93 25.86
CA PRO A 390 -20.17 0.82 25.46
C PRO A 390 -21.13 1.30 26.55
N SER A 391 -22.35 1.65 26.16
CA SER A 391 -23.34 2.19 27.10
C SER A 391 -23.81 1.19 28.16
N GLY A 392 -23.70 -0.12 27.89
CA GLY A 392 -24.28 -1.18 28.71
C GLY A 392 -25.81 -1.29 28.65
N ALA A 393 -26.49 -0.37 27.94
CA ALA A 393 -27.95 -0.30 27.90
C ALA A 393 -28.56 -1.17 26.78
N ASP A 394 -27.89 -1.25 25.64
CA ASP A 394 -28.37 -1.90 24.43
C ASP A 394 -27.26 -2.71 23.74
N TRP A 395 -27.60 -3.35 22.61
CA TRP A 395 -26.66 -4.11 21.78
C TRP A 395 -26.18 -3.29 20.57
N LYS A 396 -26.15 -1.95 20.69
CA LYS A 396 -25.67 -1.09 19.61
C LYS A 396 -24.14 -1.08 19.60
N PHE A 397 -23.57 -1.55 18.49
CA PHE A 397 -22.14 -1.42 18.24
C PHE A 397 -21.74 0.06 18.16
N ILE A 398 -20.66 0.39 18.86
CA ILE A 398 -19.93 1.65 18.74
C ILE A 398 -18.61 1.38 18.02
N SER A 399 -18.11 2.38 17.30
CA SER A 399 -16.72 2.35 16.83
C SER A 399 -15.83 2.78 17.99
N SER A 400 -14.71 2.08 18.19
CA SER A 400 -13.66 2.61 19.04
C SER A 400 -13.28 3.99 18.49
N THR A 401 -13.14 4.97 19.38
CA THR A 401 -12.36 6.17 19.05
C THR A 401 -10.97 5.70 18.60
N PRO A 402 -10.38 6.24 17.52
CA PRO A 402 -9.08 5.76 17.03
C PRO A 402 -8.01 5.78 18.13
N ILE A 403 -7.40 4.63 18.39
CA ILE A 403 -6.39 4.44 19.44
C ILE A 403 -5.01 4.58 18.79
N SER A 404 -4.19 5.50 19.29
CA SER A 404 -2.84 5.70 18.75
C SER A 404 -1.92 4.53 19.12
N LEU A 405 -1.17 4.04 18.13
CA LEU A 405 -0.09 3.08 18.31
C LEU A 405 1.29 3.71 18.02
N ALA A 406 1.39 5.03 17.99
CA ALA A 406 2.61 5.76 17.61
C ALA A 406 3.84 5.38 18.45
N ALA A 407 3.66 5.06 19.74
CA ALA A 407 4.75 4.60 20.61
C ALA A 407 5.37 3.25 20.17
N TYR A 408 4.65 2.48 19.36
CA TYR A 408 5.07 1.17 18.84
C TYR A 408 5.49 1.24 17.37
N ALA A 409 5.57 2.45 16.80
CA ALA A 409 6.17 2.69 15.50
C ALA A 409 7.62 2.19 15.45
N SER A 410 8.11 1.86 14.26
CA SER A 410 9.47 1.35 14.03
C SER A 410 9.79 -0.04 14.63
N LYS A 411 8.82 -0.74 15.22
CA LYS A 411 8.98 -2.13 15.73
C LYS A 411 8.55 -3.16 14.68
N ASP A 412 9.18 -4.32 14.64
CA ASP A 412 8.97 -5.39 13.64
C ASP A 412 7.98 -6.48 14.07
N ASN A 413 7.72 -6.60 15.37
CA ASN A 413 6.78 -7.56 15.95
C ASN A 413 5.82 -6.86 16.92
N VAL A 414 4.81 -6.15 16.41
CA VAL A 414 3.76 -5.54 17.26
C VAL A 414 2.50 -6.39 17.25
N ARG A 415 1.97 -6.69 18.44
CA ARG A 415 0.68 -7.38 18.60
C ARG A 415 -0.24 -6.55 19.46
N ILE A 416 -1.52 -6.56 19.13
CA ILE A 416 -2.57 -6.07 20.01
C ILE A 416 -3.33 -7.25 20.61
N ALA A 417 -3.91 -7.07 21.79
CA ALA A 417 -4.79 -8.04 22.39
C ALA A 417 -6.01 -7.38 23.01
N PHE A 418 -7.16 -8.02 22.84
CA PHE A 418 -8.39 -7.72 23.54
C PHE A 418 -8.45 -8.64 24.76
N LYS A 419 -8.16 -8.09 25.94
CA LYS A 419 -8.19 -8.84 27.20
C LYS A 419 -9.56 -8.70 27.83
N TYR A 420 -10.17 -9.83 28.13
CA TYR A 420 -11.39 -9.92 28.91
C TYR A 420 -11.09 -10.45 30.31
N LEU A 421 -11.68 -9.82 31.31
CA LEU A 421 -11.68 -10.23 32.71
C LEU A 421 -13.11 -10.32 33.24
N SER A 422 -13.41 -11.36 34.00
CA SER A 422 -14.59 -11.39 34.86
C SER A 422 -14.25 -11.99 36.21
N SER A 423 -15.05 -11.59 37.21
CA SER A 423 -14.98 -12.13 38.56
C SER A 423 -16.39 -12.40 39.06
N GLY A 424 -16.59 -13.58 39.65
CA GLY A 424 -17.82 -13.96 40.33
C GLY A 424 -18.13 -13.06 41.51
N ALA A 425 -17.10 -12.59 42.23
CA ALA A 425 -17.24 -11.68 43.36
C ALA A 425 -17.70 -10.26 42.94
N ASP A 426 -17.24 -9.79 41.78
CA ASP A 426 -17.58 -8.45 41.27
C ASP A 426 -18.93 -8.42 40.53
N GLY A 427 -19.52 -9.60 40.24
CA GLY A 427 -20.74 -9.75 39.44
C GLY A 427 -20.61 -9.17 38.03
N ALA A 428 -19.37 -9.01 37.55
CA ALA A 428 -19.01 -8.35 36.31
C ALA A 428 -18.58 -9.40 35.28
N ALA A 429 -19.56 -10.18 34.77
CA ALA A 429 -19.30 -11.23 33.78
C ALA A 429 -20.10 -11.01 32.48
N GLY A 430 -20.25 -9.74 32.12
CA GLY A 430 -20.99 -9.31 30.93
C GLY A 430 -20.44 -9.88 29.63
N SER A 431 -21.17 -9.66 28.55
CA SER A 431 -20.73 -10.08 27.23
C SER A 431 -20.03 -8.94 26.52
N TRP A 432 -18.91 -9.23 25.85
CA TRP A 432 -18.20 -8.31 24.98
C TRP A 432 -18.13 -8.86 23.57
N GLU A 433 -18.59 -8.08 22.60
CA GLU A 433 -18.59 -8.43 21.18
C GLU A 433 -17.69 -7.49 20.38
N ILE A 434 -16.84 -8.03 19.51
CA ILE A 434 -15.82 -7.27 18.75
C ILE A 434 -15.82 -7.69 17.28
N LYS A 435 -15.75 -6.72 16.36
CA LYS A 435 -15.59 -6.97 14.92
C LYS A 435 -14.87 -5.82 14.21
N ASN A 436 -14.51 -6.05 12.95
CA ASN A 436 -13.94 -5.05 12.05
C ASN A 436 -12.65 -4.41 12.60
N VAL A 437 -11.72 -5.21 13.11
CA VAL A 437 -10.42 -4.71 13.58
C VAL A 437 -9.62 -4.21 12.40
N TYR A 438 -9.22 -2.94 12.47
CA TYR A 438 -8.45 -2.28 11.43
C TYR A 438 -7.31 -1.49 12.05
N ILE A 439 -6.09 -1.83 11.63
CA ILE A 439 -4.89 -1.08 11.96
C ILE A 439 -4.39 -0.46 10.67
N TYR A 440 -4.14 0.84 10.73
CA TYR A 440 -3.85 1.64 9.55
C TYR A 440 -2.93 2.81 9.87
N GLU A 441 -2.35 3.41 8.84
CA GLU A 441 -1.66 4.68 8.94
C GLU A 441 -2.22 5.64 7.89
N LYS A 442 -2.66 6.82 8.36
CA LYS A 442 -3.27 7.87 7.52
C LYS A 442 -2.29 8.46 6.53
#